data_AF-A0A6M4P8E0-F1
#
_entry.id   AF-A0A6M4P8E0-F1
#
_cell.length_a   1.000
_cell.length_b   1.000
_cell.length_c   1.000
_cell.angle_alpha   90.00
_cell.angle_beta   90.00
_cell.angle_gamma   90.00
#
_symmetry.space_group_name_H-M   'P 1'
#
loop_
_entity.id
_entity.type
_entity.pdbx_description
1 polymer ?
#
loop_
_entity_poly.entity_id
_entity_poly.type
_entity_poly.pdbx_seq_one_letter_code
_entity_poly.pdbx_strand_id
1 'polypeptide(L)'
;MNDWGDDEPGIDAEPFDVDDEPASPRERREPGSIFGVDLGELTSDLVAVSFQKAIRKQVTAVVSQAVEQAVTDALDEDVLDDLRIRVETAADDAVAQQLAAIDDAPEPEETDPPLYYGSVDEFVREYLIGAYRRRIDGQQRVWAAAWWEYDEAVIRLDALWRAWEKLRQDPSTGMSVWWRDHADHHMGVLFSPDGPFAGVKETDENRNKKGEPLPYTAPPEGLFPDERETAA
;
A
#
# COMPACT_ATOMS: atom_id res chain seq x y z
N MET A 1 7.88 69.39 -98.92
CA MET A 1 9.19 69.08 -99.54
C MET A 1 9.27 67.57 -99.60
N ASN A 2 9.24 67.07 -100.83
CA ASN A 2 9.58 65.73 -101.33
C ASN A 2 8.76 64.52 -100.84
N ASP A 3 8.04 63.77 -101.69
CA ASP A 3 8.34 63.12 -102.99
C ASP A 3 8.65 61.62 -102.79
N TRP A 4 8.25 60.81 -103.77
CA TRP A 4 8.31 59.34 -103.89
C TRP A 4 7.22 58.54 -103.14
N GLY A 5 6.25 57.86 -103.78
CA GLY A 5 6.17 57.41 -105.17
C GLY A 5 6.83 56.05 -105.38
N ASP A 6 6.06 55.15 -105.99
CA ASP A 6 6.39 53.84 -106.60
C ASP A 6 6.08 52.56 -105.81
N ASP A 7 4.87 52.06 -106.10
CA ASP A 7 4.56 50.73 -106.64
C ASP A 7 5.61 49.59 -106.52
N GLU A 8 5.24 48.56 -105.75
CA GLU A 8 5.38 47.15 -106.18
C GLU A 8 4.04 46.42 -106.02
N PRO A 9 3.58 45.66 -107.03
CA PRO A 9 2.33 44.92 -106.95
C PRO A 9 2.55 43.48 -106.43
N GLY A 10 1.77 43.11 -105.42
CA GLY A 10 1.24 41.76 -105.26
C GLY A 10 2.14 40.69 -104.63
N ILE A 11 1.96 40.49 -103.31
CA ILE A 11 1.73 39.16 -102.76
C ILE A 11 0.47 39.26 -101.90
N ASP A 12 -0.63 38.69 -102.39
CA ASP A 12 -1.84 38.45 -101.61
C ASP A 12 -1.49 37.47 -100.48
N ALA A 13 -1.11 38.00 -99.33
CA ALA A 13 -1.29 37.27 -98.09
C ALA A 13 -2.79 37.31 -97.82
N GLU A 14 -3.49 36.23 -98.21
CA GLU A 14 -4.86 36.02 -97.78
C GLU A 14 -4.91 36.24 -96.27
N PRO A 15 -5.79 37.13 -95.77
CA PRO A 15 -5.91 37.33 -94.34
C PRO A 15 -6.29 35.97 -93.74
N PHE A 16 -5.44 35.46 -92.86
CA PHE A 16 -5.88 34.45 -91.91
C PHE A 16 -7.00 35.13 -91.12
N ASP A 17 -8.26 34.81 -91.46
CA ASP A 17 -9.42 35.12 -90.64
C ASP A 17 -9.17 34.44 -89.29
N VAL A 18 -8.57 35.18 -88.36
CA VAL A 18 -8.89 34.96 -86.96
C VAL A 18 -10.28 35.58 -86.78
N ASP A 19 -11.31 34.82 -87.14
CA ASP A 19 -12.59 34.94 -86.44
C ASP A 19 -12.37 34.48 -84.97
N ASP A 20 -11.50 35.16 -84.22
CA ASP A 20 -11.55 35.14 -82.75
C ASP A 20 -12.47 36.29 -82.37
N GLU A 21 -13.76 36.03 -82.53
CA GLU A 21 -14.80 36.68 -81.77
C GLU A 21 -14.33 36.79 -80.31
N PRO A 22 -14.36 37.97 -79.67
CA PRO A 22 -13.91 38.11 -78.29
C PRO A 22 -14.69 37.11 -77.44
N ALA A 23 -14.00 36.11 -76.89
CA ALA A 23 -14.62 35.00 -76.17
C ALA A 23 -15.72 35.56 -75.26
N SER A 24 -16.96 35.22 -75.60
CA SER A 24 -18.16 35.81 -75.03
C SER A 24 -18.07 35.76 -73.50
N PRO A 25 -18.60 36.76 -72.76
CA PRO A 25 -18.65 36.72 -71.30
C PRO A 25 -19.17 35.35 -70.87
N ARG A 26 -18.30 34.56 -70.21
CA ARG A 26 -18.57 33.14 -69.97
C ARG A 26 -19.92 33.00 -69.28
N GLU A 27 -20.90 32.46 -69.99
CA GLU A 27 -22.22 32.19 -69.44
C GLU A 27 -22.07 31.40 -68.14
N ARG A 28 -22.89 31.75 -67.14
CA ARG A 28 -22.94 31.04 -65.86
C ARG A 28 -23.29 29.59 -66.16
N ARG A 29 -22.27 28.72 -66.21
CA ARG A 29 -22.45 27.28 -66.39
C ARG A 29 -23.11 26.72 -65.14
N GLU A 30 -24.18 25.95 -65.32
CA GLU A 30 -24.68 25.11 -64.23
C GLU A 30 -23.53 24.19 -63.77
N PRO A 31 -23.37 23.96 -62.45
CA PRO A 31 -22.31 23.13 -61.92
C PRO A 31 -22.51 21.70 -62.45
N GLY A 32 -21.86 21.39 -63.56
CA GLY A 32 -21.92 20.07 -64.18
C GLY A 32 -21.06 19.05 -63.44
N SER A 33 -21.21 17.78 -63.82
CA SER A 33 -20.34 16.71 -63.34
C SER A 33 -18.98 16.77 -64.03
N ILE A 34 -17.89 16.75 -63.27
CA ILE A 34 -16.52 16.64 -63.82
C ILE A 34 -15.89 15.37 -63.24
N PHE A 35 -15.40 14.48 -64.10
CA PHE A 35 -14.86 13.16 -63.69
C PHE A 35 -15.84 12.28 -62.89
N GLY A 36 -17.15 12.36 -63.19
CA GLY A 36 -18.18 11.57 -62.50
C GLY A 36 -18.58 12.14 -61.13
N VAL A 37 -18.21 13.38 -60.84
CA VAL A 37 -18.43 14.04 -59.55
C VAL A 37 -19.30 15.28 -59.76
N ASP A 38 -20.50 15.32 -59.15
CA ASP A 38 -21.44 16.45 -59.23
C ASP A 38 -20.95 17.63 -58.36
N LEU A 39 -20.58 18.73 -59.02
CA LEU A 39 -20.05 19.91 -58.33
C LEU A 39 -21.12 20.66 -57.52
N GLY A 40 -22.39 20.56 -57.86
CA GLY A 40 -23.50 21.16 -57.12
C GLY A 40 -23.73 20.46 -55.79
N GLU A 41 -23.71 19.12 -55.79
CA GLU A 41 -23.83 18.30 -54.60
C GLU A 41 -22.62 18.49 -53.66
N LEU A 42 -21.41 18.46 -54.20
CA LEU A 42 -20.18 18.69 -53.42
C LEU A 42 -20.09 20.08 -52.81
N THR A 43 -20.52 21.11 -53.53
CA THR A 43 -20.50 22.47 -52.99
C THR A 43 -21.55 22.65 -51.90
N SER A 44 -22.74 22.06 -52.06
CA SER A 44 -23.77 22.01 -51.00
C SER A 44 -23.26 21.29 -49.75
N ASP A 45 -22.60 20.14 -49.91
CA ASP A 45 -22.05 19.38 -48.79
C ASP A 45 -20.91 20.13 -48.08
N LEU A 46 -20.01 20.77 -48.84
CA LEU A 46 -18.96 21.62 -48.25
C LEU A 46 -19.53 22.83 -47.52
N VAL A 47 -20.59 23.45 -48.05
CA VAL A 47 -21.30 24.56 -47.39
C VAL A 47 -22.00 24.05 -46.12
N ALA A 48 -22.66 22.90 -46.16
CA ALA A 48 -23.30 22.30 -44.99
C ALA A 48 -22.28 21.96 -43.90
N VAL A 49 -21.15 21.36 -44.25
CA VAL A 49 -20.07 21.01 -43.30
C VAL A 49 -19.43 22.25 -42.68
N SER A 50 -19.16 23.28 -43.50
CA SER A 50 -18.56 24.53 -43.00
C SER A 50 -19.55 25.34 -42.14
N PHE A 51 -20.83 25.38 -42.51
CA PHE A 51 -21.89 26.00 -41.72
C PHE A 51 -22.13 25.26 -40.42
N GLN A 52 -22.17 23.92 -40.43
CA GLN A 52 -22.32 23.10 -39.23
C GLN A 52 -21.10 23.25 -38.30
N LYS A 53 -19.88 23.36 -38.85
CA LYS A 53 -18.68 23.66 -38.07
C LYS A 53 -18.73 25.07 -37.46
N ALA A 54 -19.23 26.06 -38.19
CA ALA A 54 -19.41 27.42 -37.70
C ALA A 54 -20.48 27.50 -36.60
N ILE A 55 -21.63 26.85 -36.78
CA ILE A 55 -22.67 26.70 -35.75
C ILE A 55 -22.10 26.00 -34.53
N ARG A 56 -21.43 24.86 -34.70
CA ARG A 56 -20.83 24.14 -33.57
C ARG A 56 -19.86 25.02 -32.80
N LYS A 57 -19.00 25.77 -33.49
CA LYS A 57 -18.06 26.70 -32.86
C LYS A 57 -18.79 27.80 -32.06
N GLN A 58 -19.84 28.39 -32.64
CA GLN A 58 -20.64 29.44 -31.98
C GLN A 58 -21.43 28.88 -30.79
N VAL A 59 -22.06 27.72 -30.95
CA VAL A 59 -22.78 27.03 -29.86
C VAL A 59 -21.81 26.66 -28.74
N THR A 60 -20.63 26.13 -29.05
CA THR A 60 -19.61 25.86 -28.03
C THR A 60 -19.18 27.14 -27.32
N ALA A 61 -18.98 28.25 -28.03
CA ALA A 61 -18.61 29.53 -27.41
C ALA A 61 -19.72 30.08 -26.49
N VAL A 62 -20.98 30.03 -26.92
CA VAL A 62 -22.13 30.49 -26.12
C VAL A 62 -22.34 29.58 -24.90
N VAL A 63 -22.18 28.26 -25.06
CA VAL A 63 -22.26 27.32 -23.94
C VAL A 63 -21.11 27.55 -22.95
N SER A 64 -19.87 27.75 -23.42
CA SER A 64 -18.74 28.08 -22.54
C SER A 64 -19.02 29.36 -21.74
N GLN A 65 -19.52 30.40 -22.39
CA GLN A 65 -19.85 31.66 -21.73
C GLN A 65 -21.01 31.51 -20.73
N ALA A 66 -22.06 30.76 -21.09
CA ALA A 66 -23.18 30.49 -20.19
C ALA A 66 -22.77 29.63 -18.98
N VAL A 67 -21.85 28.68 -19.18
CA VAL A 67 -21.27 27.88 -18.10
C VAL A 67 -20.39 28.74 -17.19
N GLU A 68 -19.53 29.61 -17.72
CA GLU A 68 -18.72 30.55 -16.93
C GLU A 68 -19.60 31.48 -16.09
N GLN A 69 -20.68 31.99 -16.68
CA GLN A 69 -21.62 32.87 -15.98
C GLN A 69 -22.40 32.10 -14.90
N ALA A 70 -22.89 30.89 -15.20
CA ALA A 70 -23.56 30.05 -14.21
C ALA A 70 -22.62 29.60 -13.08
N VAL A 71 -21.34 29.35 -13.36
CA VAL A 71 -20.32 29.03 -12.34
C VAL A 71 -20.05 30.26 -11.47
N THR A 72 -20.00 31.46 -12.05
CA THR A 72 -19.83 32.72 -11.29
C THR A 72 -21.04 32.99 -10.40
N ASP A 73 -22.26 32.77 -10.90
CA ASP A 73 -23.50 32.96 -10.15
C ASP A 73 -23.70 31.88 -9.07
N ALA A 74 -23.17 30.67 -9.27
CA ALA A 74 -23.23 29.57 -8.30
C ALA A 74 -22.13 29.63 -7.23
N LEU A 75 -21.04 30.34 -7.49
CA LEU A 75 -19.99 30.65 -6.53
C LEU A 75 -20.29 32.00 -5.85
N ASP A 76 -21.45 32.09 -5.18
CA ASP A 76 -21.73 33.24 -4.33
C ASP A 76 -20.77 33.31 -3.13
N GLU A 77 -20.72 34.47 -2.47
CA GLU A 77 -19.78 34.73 -1.37
C GLU A 77 -19.98 33.75 -0.21
N ASP A 78 -21.22 33.28 0.01
CA ASP A 78 -21.57 32.30 1.03
C ASP A 78 -21.04 30.89 0.69
N VAL A 79 -21.13 30.45 -0.57
CA VAL A 79 -20.58 29.18 -1.07
C VAL A 79 -19.06 29.20 -1.06
N LEU A 80 -18.45 30.34 -1.41
CA LEU A 80 -16.99 30.51 -1.33
C LEU A 80 -16.51 30.46 0.13
N ASP A 81 -17.25 31.06 1.07
CA ASP A 81 -16.92 30.97 2.49
C ASP A 81 -17.14 29.56 3.06
N ASP A 82 -18.21 28.85 2.66
CA ASP A 82 -18.42 27.44 3.04
C ASP A 82 -17.31 26.53 2.47
N LEU A 83 -16.90 26.74 1.22
CA LEU A 83 -15.75 26.04 0.63
C LEU A 83 -14.46 26.34 1.39
N ARG A 84 -14.25 27.59 1.80
CA ARG A 84 -13.08 27.99 2.60
C ARG A 84 -13.07 27.29 3.95
N ILE A 85 -14.18 27.29 4.68
CA ILE A 85 -14.33 26.59 5.96
C ILE A 85 -14.06 25.09 5.82
N ARG A 86 -14.56 24.47 4.73
CA ARG A 86 -14.32 23.04 4.45
C ARG A 86 -12.88 22.75 4.10
N VAL A 87 -12.21 23.63 3.35
CA VAL A 87 -10.78 23.50 3.04
C VAL A 87 -9.93 23.69 4.30
N GLU A 88 -10.27 24.64 5.16
CA GLU A 88 -9.61 24.84 6.46
C GLU A 88 -9.79 23.60 7.36
N THR A 89 -11.01 23.10 7.49
CA THR A 89 -11.29 21.86 8.26
C THR A 89 -10.53 20.65 7.68
N ALA A 90 -10.53 20.48 6.35
CA ALA A 90 -9.83 19.38 5.71
C ALA A 90 -8.30 19.50 5.84
N ALA A 91 -7.77 20.72 5.87
CA ALA A 91 -6.35 20.96 6.13
C ALA A 91 -5.98 20.63 7.57
N ASP A 92 -6.80 21.04 8.54
CA ASP A 92 -6.62 20.71 9.96
C ASP A 92 -6.68 19.19 10.19
N ASP A 93 -7.63 18.49 9.57
CA ASP A 93 -7.75 17.03 9.63
C ASP A 93 -6.56 16.32 8.98
N ALA A 94 -6.07 16.81 7.83
CA ALA A 94 -4.91 16.24 7.16
C ALA A 94 -3.62 16.42 7.98
N VAL A 95 -3.45 17.59 8.61
CA VAL A 95 -2.34 17.85 9.53
C VAL A 95 -2.47 16.99 10.78
N ALA A 96 -3.67 16.84 11.34
CA ALA A 96 -3.92 15.96 12.49
C ALA A 96 -3.61 14.49 12.14
N GLN A 97 -3.96 14.02 10.94
CA GLN A 97 -3.64 12.68 10.47
C GLN A 97 -2.13 12.48 10.26
N GLN A 98 -1.42 13.47 9.70
CA GLN A 98 0.03 13.40 9.58
C GLN A 98 0.73 13.48 10.94
N LEU A 99 0.22 14.28 11.88
CA LEU A 99 0.72 14.33 13.25
C LEU A 99 0.45 13.01 13.97
N ALA A 100 -0.74 12.41 13.84
CA ALA A 100 -1.07 11.10 14.40
C ALA A 100 -0.32 9.93 13.73
N ALA A 101 0.24 10.14 12.54
CA ALA A 101 1.11 9.16 11.88
C ALA A 101 2.59 9.33 12.28
N ILE A 102 2.96 10.47 12.86
CA ILE A 102 4.32 10.78 13.35
C ILE A 102 4.42 10.53 14.85
N ASP A 103 3.36 10.88 15.58
CA ASP A 103 3.17 10.54 16.98
C ASP A 103 2.65 9.10 17.01
N ASP A 104 3.42 8.19 17.59
CA ASP A 104 2.99 6.86 17.98
C ASP A 104 1.95 7.06 19.09
N ALA A 105 0.76 7.52 18.70
CA ALA A 105 -0.32 7.82 19.63
C ALA A 105 -0.59 6.53 20.40
N PRO A 106 -0.52 6.56 21.75
CA PRO A 106 -0.60 5.34 22.53
C PRO A 106 -1.91 4.66 22.17
N GLU A 107 -1.80 3.46 21.59
CA GLU A 107 -2.91 2.53 21.53
C GLU A 107 -3.55 2.48 22.93
N PRO A 108 -4.89 2.30 23.03
CA PRO A 108 -5.53 2.18 24.33
C PRO A 108 -4.70 1.19 25.15
N GLU A 109 -4.21 1.61 26.32
CA GLU A 109 -3.41 0.75 27.19
C GLU A 109 -4.23 -0.52 27.44
N GLU A 110 -3.98 -1.55 26.63
CA GLU A 110 -4.36 -2.91 26.94
C GLU A 110 -3.57 -3.17 28.20
N THR A 111 -4.21 -2.99 29.35
CA THR A 111 -3.64 -3.37 30.63
C THR A 111 -3.30 -4.85 30.49
N ASP A 112 -2.02 -5.14 30.26
CA ASP A 112 -1.55 -6.51 30.09
C ASP A 112 -2.10 -7.28 31.30
N PRO A 113 -2.82 -8.38 31.06
CA PRO A 113 -3.46 -9.08 32.15
C PRO A 113 -2.41 -9.51 33.17
N PRO A 114 -2.74 -9.47 34.46
CA PRO A 114 -1.77 -9.71 35.52
C PRO A 114 -1.10 -11.07 35.33
N LEU A 115 0.20 -11.10 35.60
CA LEU A 115 1.01 -12.32 35.55
C LEU A 115 0.39 -13.38 36.46
N TYR A 116 0.30 -14.62 35.98
CA TYR A 116 -0.24 -15.72 36.77
C TYR A 116 0.82 -16.24 37.74
N TYR A 117 2.02 -16.54 37.25
CA TYR A 117 3.19 -16.79 38.09
C TYR A 117 3.95 -15.48 38.29
N GLY A 118 4.47 -15.27 39.51
CA GLY A 118 5.18 -14.06 39.88
C GLY A 118 6.64 -14.03 39.44
N SER A 119 7.21 -15.19 39.14
CA SER A 119 8.59 -15.29 38.66
C SER A 119 8.81 -16.56 37.84
N VAL A 120 9.94 -16.60 37.13
CA VAL A 120 10.41 -17.81 36.44
C VAL A 120 10.59 -18.98 37.40
N ASP A 121 11.01 -18.77 38.65
CA ASP A 121 11.12 -19.84 39.64
C ASP A 121 9.74 -20.44 39.97
N GLU A 122 8.75 -19.60 40.24
CA GLU A 122 7.39 -20.06 40.54
C GLU A 122 6.82 -20.85 39.36
N PHE A 123 7.00 -20.35 38.13
CA PHE A 123 6.62 -21.07 36.91
C PHE A 123 7.31 -22.44 36.79
N VAL A 124 8.62 -22.51 37.06
CA VAL A 124 9.36 -23.77 36.99
C VAL A 124 8.87 -24.74 38.07
N ARG A 125 8.83 -24.28 39.32
CA ARG A 125 8.47 -25.07 40.52
C ARG A 125 7.04 -25.59 40.46
N GLU A 126 6.08 -24.77 40.04
CA GLU A 126 4.66 -25.10 40.13
C GLU A 126 4.09 -25.73 38.85
N TYR A 127 4.66 -25.41 37.68
CA TYR A 127 4.16 -25.89 36.40
C TYR A 127 5.16 -26.78 35.65
N LEU A 128 6.33 -26.23 35.29
CA LEU A 128 7.19 -26.84 34.28
C LEU A 128 7.70 -28.22 34.72
N ILE A 129 8.19 -28.35 35.95
CA ILE A 129 8.72 -29.62 36.45
C ILE A 129 7.65 -30.70 36.56
N GLY A 130 6.39 -30.31 36.77
CA GLY A 130 5.24 -31.21 36.82
C GLY A 130 4.75 -31.63 35.42
N ALA A 131 4.89 -30.75 34.43
CA ALA A 131 4.52 -30.97 33.04
C ALA A 131 5.45 -31.97 32.34
N TYR A 132 6.77 -31.90 32.63
CA TYR A 132 7.77 -32.80 32.04
C TYR A 132 8.07 -34.01 32.94
N ARG A 133 7.37 -35.13 32.70
CA ARG A 133 7.56 -36.39 33.45
C ARG A 133 8.49 -37.41 32.78
N ARG A 134 9.47 -36.90 32.04
CA ARG A 134 10.46 -37.72 31.31
C ARG A 134 11.54 -38.18 32.29
N ARG A 135 12.12 -39.36 32.04
CA ARG A 135 13.26 -39.86 32.82
C ARG A 135 14.50 -39.02 32.51
N ILE A 136 15.19 -38.56 33.55
CA ILE A 136 16.49 -37.90 33.52
C ILE A 136 17.53 -38.90 34.03
N ASP A 137 18.45 -39.29 33.14
CA ASP A 137 19.50 -40.25 33.44
C ASP A 137 20.89 -39.61 33.54
N GLY A 138 21.04 -38.34 33.18
CA GLY A 138 22.32 -37.63 33.15
C GLY A 138 23.21 -38.00 31.97
N GLN A 139 22.73 -38.83 31.04
CA GLN A 139 23.51 -39.29 29.88
C GLN A 139 22.82 -38.95 28.55
N GLN A 140 21.58 -39.41 28.37
CA GLN A 140 20.77 -39.12 27.19
C GLN A 140 19.88 -37.90 27.39
N ARG A 141 19.48 -37.66 28.64
CA ARG A 141 18.79 -36.43 29.06
C ARG A 141 19.44 -35.91 30.32
N VAL A 142 19.88 -34.67 30.24
CA VAL A 142 20.55 -33.97 31.34
C VAL A 142 19.63 -32.88 31.88
N TRP A 143 19.65 -32.70 33.20
CA TRP A 143 18.92 -31.64 33.89
C TRP A 143 19.67 -31.31 35.18
N ALA A 144 19.65 -30.05 35.58
CA ALA A 144 20.18 -29.62 36.87
C ALA A 144 19.00 -29.22 37.79
N ALA A 145 18.92 -29.80 38.98
CA ALA A 145 17.92 -29.41 39.98
C ALA A 145 18.09 -27.95 40.40
N ALA A 146 19.34 -27.52 40.57
CA ALA A 146 19.74 -26.12 40.74
C ALA A 146 19.97 -25.45 39.37
N TRP A 147 18.96 -25.46 38.51
CA TRP A 147 19.02 -24.87 37.15
C TRP A 147 19.42 -23.39 37.15
N TRP A 148 19.14 -22.68 38.24
CA TRP A 148 19.43 -21.27 38.43
C TRP A 148 20.93 -20.95 38.58
N GLU A 149 21.79 -21.97 38.74
CA GLU A 149 23.26 -21.80 38.67
C GLU A 149 23.79 -21.65 37.23
N TYR A 150 22.92 -21.82 36.23
CA TYR A 150 23.29 -21.85 34.81
C TYR A 150 22.61 -20.70 34.06
N ASP A 151 23.37 -19.64 33.74
CA ASP A 151 22.85 -18.42 33.10
C ASP A 151 22.06 -18.68 31.82
N GLU A 152 22.56 -19.56 30.94
CA GLU A 152 21.85 -19.91 29.70
C GLU A 152 20.52 -20.61 30.00
N ALA A 153 20.46 -21.45 31.04
CA ALA A 153 19.23 -22.10 31.43
C ALA A 153 18.22 -21.11 32.00
N VAL A 154 18.68 -20.16 32.83
CA VAL A 154 17.84 -19.08 33.37
C VAL A 154 17.19 -18.29 32.23
N ILE A 155 17.97 -17.83 31.25
CA ILE A 155 17.45 -17.04 30.12
C ILE A 155 16.43 -17.83 29.30
N ARG A 156 16.68 -19.12 29.04
CA ARG A 156 15.76 -19.98 28.28
C ARG A 156 14.47 -20.25 29.04
N LEU A 157 14.55 -20.48 30.35
CA LEU A 157 13.39 -20.73 31.20
C LEU A 157 12.55 -19.46 31.40
N ASP A 158 13.19 -18.28 31.50
CA ASP A 158 12.51 -16.99 31.53
C ASP A 158 11.76 -16.73 30.22
N ALA A 159 12.40 -16.97 29.07
CA ALA A 159 11.73 -16.87 27.76
C ALA A 159 10.53 -17.83 27.64
N LEU A 160 10.64 -19.04 28.18
CA LEU A 160 9.54 -20.00 28.24
C LEU A 160 8.37 -19.53 29.09
N TRP A 161 8.67 -18.99 30.26
CA TRP A 161 7.68 -18.42 31.18
C TRP A 161 6.96 -17.24 30.54
N ARG A 162 7.69 -16.27 29.97
CA ARG A 162 7.11 -15.11 29.26
C ARG A 162 6.19 -15.53 28.12
N ALA A 163 6.63 -16.49 27.30
CA ALA A 163 5.81 -17.04 26.22
C ALA A 163 4.55 -17.73 26.77
N TRP A 164 4.66 -18.43 27.91
CA TRP A 164 3.52 -19.09 28.56
C TRP A 164 2.50 -18.05 29.07
N GLU A 165 2.95 -16.99 29.74
CA GLU A 165 2.09 -15.92 30.26
C GLU A 165 1.31 -15.20 29.15
N LYS A 166 1.93 -15.00 27.98
CA LYS A 166 1.23 -14.43 26.83
C LYS A 166 0.25 -15.42 26.22
N LEU A 167 0.69 -16.66 25.95
CA LEU A 167 -0.10 -17.63 25.19
C LEU A 167 -1.21 -18.29 26.00
N ARG A 168 -1.13 -18.35 27.34
CA ARG A 168 -2.22 -18.88 28.18
C ARG A 168 -3.52 -18.07 28.08
N GLN A 169 -3.42 -16.81 27.62
CA GLN A 169 -4.55 -15.90 27.47
C GLN A 169 -5.43 -16.31 26.27
N ASP A 170 -4.88 -17.05 25.31
CA ASP A 170 -5.65 -17.68 24.24
C ASP A 170 -6.14 -19.08 24.66
N PRO A 171 -7.44 -19.25 24.99
CA PRO A 171 -7.99 -20.55 25.37
C PRO A 171 -8.11 -21.51 24.18
N SER A 172 -7.98 -21.04 22.93
CA SER A 172 -8.20 -21.85 21.73
C SER A 172 -6.96 -22.67 21.36
N THR A 173 -5.87 -22.00 20.96
CA THR A 173 -4.67 -22.66 20.43
C THR A 173 -3.40 -22.28 21.17
N GLY A 174 -3.46 -21.31 22.08
CA GLY A 174 -2.33 -20.75 22.80
C GLY A 174 -1.44 -21.82 23.43
N MET A 175 -2.02 -22.80 24.13
CA MET A 175 -1.24 -23.90 24.69
C MET A 175 -0.58 -24.80 23.64
N SER A 176 -1.25 -25.08 22.52
CA SER A 176 -0.67 -25.87 21.44
C SER A 176 0.51 -25.15 20.79
N VAL A 177 0.37 -23.85 20.55
CA VAL A 177 1.43 -22.97 20.03
C VAL A 177 2.59 -22.90 21.03
N TRP A 178 2.30 -22.71 22.32
CA TRP A 178 3.33 -22.66 23.36
C TRP A 178 4.17 -23.95 23.40
N TRP A 179 3.52 -25.11 23.36
CA TRP A 179 4.24 -26.39 23.34
C TRP A 179 5.11 -26.55 22.09
N ARG A 180 4.54 -26.29 20.91
CA ARG A 180 5.18 -26.52 19.62
C ARG A 180 6.34 -25.57 19.36
N ASP A 181 6.12 -24.28 19.60
CA ASP A 181 7.02 -23.20 19.14
C ASP A 181 8.02 -22.77 20.21
N HIS A 182 7.68 -22.97 21.50
CA HIS A 182 8.52 -22.51 22.61
C HIS A 182 9.01 -23.68 23.47
N ALA A 183 8.09 -24.42 24.11
CA ALA A 183 8.42 -25.45 25.10
C ALA A 183 9.31 -26.55 24.53
N ASP A 184 8.88 -27.22 23.47
CA ASP A 184 9.65 -28.33 22.90
C ASP A 184 11.00 -27.90 22.33
N HIS A 185 11.10 -26.68 21.80
CA HIS A 185 12.36 -26.11 21.32
C HIS A 185 13.36 -25.90 22.47
N HIS A 186 13.00 -25.09 23.46
CA HIS A 186 13.91 -24.77 24.56
C HIS A 186 14.21 -25.99 25.43
N MET A 187 13.21 -26.83 25.70
CA MET A 187 13.40 -28.04 26.50
C MET A 187 14.19 -29.11 25.75
N GLY A 188 14.12 -29.14 24.42
CA GLY A 188 15.01 -29.96 23.60
C GLY A 188 16.49 -29.59 23.83
N VAL A 189 16.80 -28.30 23.88
CA VAL A 189 18.16 -27.81 24.16
C VAL A 189 18.57 -28.03 25.61
N LEU A 190 17.68 -27.73 26.57
CA LEU A 190 17.96 -27.93 28.00
C LEU A 190 18.24 -29.39 28.35
N PHE A 191 17.52 -30.33 27.73
CA PHE A 191 17.76 -31.76 27.95
C PHE A 191 18.96 -32.32 27.18
N SER A 192 19.56 -31.54 26.28
CA SER A 192 20.69 -32.01 25.48
C SER A 192 21.90 -32.31 26.39
N PRO A 193 22.59 -33.45 26.18
CA PRO A 193 23.86 -33.73 26.87
C PRO A 193 24.95 -32.69 26.60
N ASP A 194 24.88 -32.06 25.42
CA ASP A 194 25.76 -30.96 25.00
C ASP A 194 25.12 -29.57 25.24
N GLY A 195 24.04 -29.54 26.03
CA GLY A 195 23.28 -28.32 26.33
C GLY A 195 23.81 -27.53 27.52
N PRO A 196 23.02 -26.58 28.06
CA PRO A 196 23.42 -25.72 29.17
C PRO A 196 23.85 -26.47 30.44
N PHE A 197 23.34 -27.68 30.63
CA PHE A 197 23.66 -28.53 31.78
C PHE A 197 24.79 -29.54 31.50
N ALA A 198 25.52 -29.39 30.40
CA ALA A 198 26.67 -30.24 30.09
C ALA A 198 27.69 -30.23 31.24
N GLY A 199 28.02 -31.42 31.75
CA GLY A 199 28.95 -31.57 32.87
C GLY A 199 28.34 -31.29 34.26
N VAL A 200 27.02 -31.20 34.38
CA VAL A 200 26.35 -31.22 35.70
C VAL A 200 26.79 -32.45 36.48
N LYS A 201 26.96 -32.30 37.80
CA LYS A 201 27.35 -33.41 38.67
C LYS A 201 26.32 -34.54 38.57
N GLU A 202 26.79 -35.76 38.30
CA GLU A 202 25.97 -36.98 38.29
C GLU A 202 25.59 -37.40 39.72
N THR A 203 24.72 -36.62 40.36
CA THR A 203 24.15 -36.92 41.68
C THR A 203 22.70 -37.39 41.53
N ASP A 204 22.20 -38.10 42.54
CA ASP A 204 20.80 -38.53 42.57
C ASP A 204 19.82 -37.34 42.61
N GLU A 205 20.28 -36.17 43.09
CA GLU A 205 19.53 -34.92 43.09
C GLU A 205 19.20 -34.41 41.69
N ASN A 206 19.99 -34.77 40.67
CA ASN A 206 19.78 -34.36 39.28
C ASN A 206 19.10 -35.44 38.43
N ARG A 207 18.60 -36.50 39.05
CA ARG A 207 18.01 -37.66 38.35
C ARG A 207 16.60 -37.93 38.86
N ASN A 208 15.78 -38.49 38.00
CA ASN A 208 14.43 -38.95 38.38
C ASN A 208 14.06 -40.23 37.64
N LYS A 209 13.01 -40.90 38.10
CA LYS A 209 12.40 -42.02 37.38
C LYS A 209 11.36 -41.51 36.40
N LYS A 210 11.04 -42.33 35.41
CA LYS A 210 9.94 -42.04 34.48
C LYS A 210 8.64 -41.85 35.25
N GLY A 211 7.94 -40.73 35.01
CA GLY A 211 6.68 -40.41 35.69
C GLY A 211 6.83 -39.49 36.90
N GLU A 212 8.03 -39.34 37.45
CA GLU A 212 8.34 -38.37 38.50
C GLU A 212 8.51 -36.97 37.90
N PRO A 213 8.26 -35.90 38.68
CA PRO A 213 8.56 -34.53 38.24
C PRO A 213 10.06 -34.36 37.95
N LEU A 214 10.41 -33.33 37.18
CA LEU A 214 11.82 -32.97 37.01
C LEU A 214 12.44 -32.64 38.38
N PRO A 215 13.71 -32.99 38.59
CA PRO A 215 14.42 -32.60 39.80
C PRO A 215 14.45 -31.08 40.00
N TYR A 216 14.32 -30.63 41.23
CA TYR A 216 14.23 -29.20 41.57
C TYR A 216 14.91 -28.92 42.90
N THR A 217 15.68 -27.84 42.95
CA THR A 217 16.27 -27.26 44.15
C THR A 217 15.91 -25.78 44.19
N ALA A 218 15.34 -25.33 45.31
CA ALA A 218 14.92 -23.95 45.48
C ALA A 218 16.11 -22.98 45.31
N PRO A 219 15.95 -21.88 44.55
CA PRO A 219 16.96 -20.84 44.45
C PRO A 219 17.15 -20.11 45.79
N PRO A 220 18.30 -19.44 45.99
CA PRO A 220 18.48 -18.54 47.11
C PRO A 220 17.37 -17.50 47.19
N GLU A 221 16.97 -17.16 48.43
CA GLU A 221 15.94 -16.14 48.67
C GLU A 221 16.31 -14.81 47.97
N GLY A 222 15.34 -14.23 47.27
CA GLY A 222 15.50 -12.95 46.58
C GLY A 222 16.17 -13.01 45.20
N LEU A 223 16.60 -14.20 44.72
CA LEU A 223 17.17 -14.31 43.37
C LEU A 223 16.14 -14.03 42.27
N PHE A 224 14.89 -14.46 42.49
CA PHE A 224 13.77 -14.23 41.58
C PHE A 224 12.63 -13.56 42.37
N PRO A 225 12.59 -12.21 42.44
CA PRO A 225 11.53 -11.49 43.12
C PRO A 225 10.18 -11.66 42.39
N ASP A 226 9.08 -11.46 43.12
CA ASP A 226 7.73 -11.51 42.53
C ASP A 226 7.47 -10.24 41.69
N GLU A 227 7.41 -10.40 40.38
CA GLU A 227 7.15 -9.32 39.42
C GLU A 227 5.72 -8.80 39.52
N ARG A 228 4.76 -9.56 40.09
CA ARG A 228 3.39 -9.09 40.35
C ARG A 228 3.36 -7.97 41.38
N GLU A 229 4.26 -7.99 42.35
CA GLU A 229 4.39 -6.96 43.39
C GLU A 229 5.09 -5.70 42.88
N THR A 230 5.87 -5.82 41.80
CA THR A 230 6.60 -4.69 41.19
C THR A 230 5.75 -3.92 40.17
N ALA A 231 4.74 -4.58 39.60
CA ALA A 231 3.80 -3.99 38.64
C ALA A 231 2.56 -3.33 39.29
N ALA A 232 2.41 -3.42 40.61
CA ALA A 232 1.31 -2.86 41.40
C ALA A 232 1.66 -1.49 42.00
#